data_AF-A0A0Q5J7Y8-F1
#
_entry.id   AF-A0A0Q5J7Y8-F1
#
_cell.length_a   1.000
_cell.length_b   1.000
_cell.length_c   1.000
_cell.angle_alpha   90.00
_cell.angle_beta   90.00
_cell.angle_gamma   90.00
#
_symmetry.space_group_name_H-M   'P 1'
#
loop_
_entity.id
_entity.type
_entity.pdbx_description
1 polymer ?
#
loop_
_entity_poly.entity_id
_entity_poly.type
_entity_poly.pdbx_seq_one_letter_code
_entity_poly.pdbx_strand_id
1 'polypeptide(L)'
;MSSAAPREPEGRATPRAPTEPVDHATTPPTDEVVGSAPPPRPPVPGLAPPPRPEVGGVGFVATSAPPAMPGAVSTGISLWVGSLAAGLLAAGSIVRSQPALRDRFAAEVLERDPTTTLGTAQDAASVLVWVLVGGLVLVWLVHLVLVIRTAGGHGGARWALVLLGLLGAATVLLVQDVLADPDVSLVHDLNRVALLAQAVLALLGSVVLAAPPAGRWFTELRRRR
;
A
#
# COMPACT_ATOMS: atom_id res chain seq x y z
N MET A 1 -47.56 -34.73 -8.54
CA MET A 1 -48.09 -33.87 -9.64
C MET A 1 -47.17 -32.66 -9.73
N SER A 2 -46.23 -32.72 -10.68
CA SER A 2 -45.24 -31.68 -10.97
C SER A 2 -45.90 -30.53 -11.71
N SER A 3 -45.57 -29.28 -11.35
CA SER A 3 -45.82 -28.13 -12.21
C SER A 3 -44.47 -27.46 -12.50
N ALA A 4 -44.04 -27.62 -13.76
CA ALA A 4 -42.82 -27.09 -14.33
C ALA A 4 -43.10 -25.68 -14.85
N ALA A 5 -42.25 -24.71 -14.50
CA ALA A 5 -42.29 -23.37 -15.06
C ALA A 5 -41.45 -23.30 -16.36
N PRO A 6 -41.85 -22.47 -17.35
CA PRO A 6 -41.31 -22.49 -18.70
C PRO A 6 -40.01 -21.68 -18.81
N ARG A 7 -39.09 -22.17 -19.65
CA ARG A 7 -37.92 -21.41 -20.13
C ARG A 7 -38.30 -20.63 -21.38
N GLU A 8 -38.09 -19.31 -21.37
CA GLU A 8 -38.14 -18.49 -22.58
C GLU A 8 -36.87 -18.68 -23.44
N PRO A 9 -37.03 -18.76 -24.78
CA PRO A 9 -35.92 -18.79 -25.72
C PRO A 9 -35.68 -17.43 -26.41
N GLU A 10 -34.45 -17.30 -26.93
CA GLU A 10 -34.08 -16.56 -28.14
C GLU A 10 -34.02 -15.02 -28.15
N GLY A 11 -32.80 -14.53 -28.38
CA GLY A 11 -32.50 -13.16 -28.80
C GLY A 11 -31.13 -13.08 -29.46
N ARG A 12 -30.99 -13.76 -30.60
CA ARG A 12 -29.80 -13.85 -31.46
C ARG A 12 -29.50 -12.49 -32.11
N ALA A 13 -28.30 -11.96 -31.93
CA ALA A 13 -27.76 -10.88 -32.77
C ALA A 13 -26.28 -11.15 -33.10
N THR A 14 -26.04 -11.50 -34.36
CA THR A 14 -24.75 -11.53 -35.08
C THR A 14 -25.09 -11.36 -36.56
N PRO A 15 -24.17 -11.01 -37.46
CA PRO A 15 -23.14 -9.96 -37.47
C PRO A 15 -23.28 -9.06 -38.72
N ARG A 16 -22.73 -7.84 -38.73
CA ARG A 16 -22.33 -7.16 -39.98
C ARG A 16 -21.30 -6.04 -39.74
N ALA A 17 -20.09 -6.29 -40.21
CA ALA A 17 -19.17 -5.29 -40.77
C ALA A 17 -19.76 -4.79 -42.13
N PRO A 18 -19.18 -3.83 -42.89
CA PRO A 18 -17.82 -3.28 -42.83
C PRO A 18 -17.74 -1.75 -43.13
N THR A 19 -16.53 -1.28 -43.44
CA THR A 19 -16.15 -0.06 -44.17
C THR A 19 -15.66 1.10 -43.30
N GLU A 20 -14.34 1.21 -43.15
CA GLU A 20 -13.63 2.34 -43.72
C GLU A 20 -12.16 1.98 -44.00
N PRO A 21 -11.78 1.82 -45.28
CA PRO A 21 -10.41 1.93 -45.74
C PRO A 21 -10.15 3.40 -46.11
N VAL A 22 -9.16 4.03 -45.49
CA VAL A 22 -8.67 5.34 -45.94
C VAL A 22 -7.15 5.30 -46.06
N ASP A 23 -6.76 5.06 -47.31
CA ASP A 23 -5.72 5.76 -48.06
C ASP A 23 -4.30 5.84 -47.52
N HIS A 24 -3.47 5.01 -48.15
CA HIS A 24 -2.32 5.46 -48.96
C HIS A 24 -2.12 6.98 -49.04
N ALA A 25 -1.41 7.55 -48.07
CA ALA A 25 -0.58 8.72 -48.33
C ALA A 25 0.73 8.23 -48.96
N THR A 26 0.66 8.06 -50.29
CA THR A 26 1.78 8.20 -51.21
C THR A 26 2.75 9.25 -50.70
N THR A 27 3.94 8.83 -50.28
CA THR A 27 5.10 9.74 -50.21
C THR A 27 5.24 10.41 -51.58
N PRO A 28 5.22 11.74 -51.66
CA PRO A 28 5.55 12.42 -52.90
C PRO A 28 6.98 12.02 -53.29
N PRO A 29 7.29 11.89 -54.59
CA PRO A 29 8.67 11.87 -55.02
C PRO A 29 9.33 13.13 -54.43
N THR A 30 10.40 12.91 -53.68
CA THR A 30 11.31 13.99 -53.34
C THR A 30 11.88 14.44 -54.67
N ASP A 31 11.29 15.48 -55.25
CA ASP A 31 11.97 16.29 -56.24
C ASP A 31 13.29 16.69 -55.59
N GLU A 32 14.38 16.21 -56.18
CA GLU A 32 15.70 16.75 -56.02
C GLU A 32 15.62 18.24 -56.35
N VAL A 33 15.30 19.06 -55.35
CA VAL A 33 15.76 20.43 -55.34
C VAL A 33 17.27 20.31 -55.25
N VAL A 34 17.90 20.32 -56.42
CA VAL A 34 19.29 20.70 -56.63
C VAL A 34 19.41 22.14 -56.15
N GLY A 35 19.40 22.30 -54.82
CA GLY A 35 19.83 23.49 -54.13
C GLY A 35 21.33 23.54 -54.33
N SER A 36 21.73 24.26 -55.38
CA SER A 36 23.11 24.61 -55.68
C SER A 36 23.83 24.93 -54.38
N ALA A 37 24.78 24.08 -54.00
CA ALA A 37 25.65 24.33 -52.88
C ALA A 37 26.28 25.72 -53.06
N PRO A 38 26.25 26.61 -52.06
CA PRO A 38 27.03 27.83 -52.13
C PRO A 38 28.50 27.44 -52.33
N PRO A 39 29.25 28.17 -53.19
CA PRO A 39 30.64 27.81 -53.48
C PRO A 39 31.42 27.70 -52.17
N PRO A 40 32.34 26.71 -52.05
CA PRO A 40 33.16 26.57 -50.86
C PRO A 40 33.90 27.87 -50.62
N ARG A 41 33.66 28.51 -49.47
CA ARG A 41 34.50 29.64 -49.05
C ARG A 41 35.94 29.14 -48.97
N PRO A 42 36.91 29.90 -49.51
CA PRO A 42 38.31 29.54 -49.36
C PRO A 42 38.64 29.40 -47.87
N PRO A 43 39.40 28.36 -47.47
CA PRO A 43 39.80 28.18 -46.08
C PRO A 43 40.61 29.41 -45.67
N VAL A 44 40.14 30.13 -44.65
CA VAL A 44 40.93 31.19 -44.02
C VAL A 44 42.15 30.50 -43.40
N PRO A 45 43.38 30.79 -43.85
CA PRO A 45 44.57 30.20 -43.26
C PRO A 45 44.74 30.77 -41.84
N GLY A 46 44.81 29.90 -40.84
CA GLY A 46 45.43 30.26 -39.55
C GLY A 46 44.57 30.23 -38.29
N LEU A 47 43.32 29.79 -38.33
CA LEU A 47 42.58 29.50 -37.09
C LEU A 47 42.30 28.00 -37.00
N ALA A 48 43.26 27.28 -36.42
CA ALA A 48 43.01 25.94 -35.92
C ALA A 48 41.77 26.02 -35.00
N PRO A 49 40.75 25.16 -35.18
CA PRO A 49 39.63 25.11 -34.24
C PRO A 49 40.19 24.92 -32.83
N PRO A 50 39.65 25.61 -31.80
CA PRO A 50 40.14 25.46 -30.45
C PRO A 50 40.13 23.97 -30.08
N PRO A 51 41.17 23.45 -29.42
CA PRO A 51 41.24 22.05 -29.07
C PRO A 51 39.96 21.70 -28.31
N ARG A 52 39.19 20.74 -28.85
CA ARG A 52 38.03 20.21 -28.12
C ARG A 52 38.57 19.70 -26.79
N PRO A 53 37.95 20.05 -25.65
CA PRO A 53 38.30 19.46 -24.38
C PRO A 53 38.27 17.94 -24.56
N GLU A 54 39.42 17.29 -24.38
CA GLU A 54 39.45 15.85 -24.24
C GLU A 54 38.65 15.56 -22.97
N VAL A 55 37.42 15.08 -23.14
CA VAL A 55 36.64 14.51 -22.04
C VAL A 55 37.29 13.16 -21.74
N GLY A 56 38.50 13.21 -21.20
CA GLY A 56 39.35 12.07 -20.92
C GLY A 56 38.71 11.19 -19.86
N GLY A 57 38.27 10.01 -20.27
CA GLY A 57 38.88 8.75 -19.80
C GLY A 57 38.72 8.33 -18.35
N VAL A 58 38.12 9.13 -17.47
CA VAL A 58 37.55 8.62 -16.22
C VAL A 58 36.11 8.26 -16.52
N GLY A 59 35.88 6.97 -16.78
CA GLY A 59 34.54 6.43 -16.98
C GLY A 59 33.61 7.04 -15.95
N PHE A 60 32.49 7.60 -16.40
CA PHE A 60 31.45 8.12 -15.54
C PHE A 60 31.05 6.99 -14.58
N VAL A 61 31.68 6.95 -13.41
CA VAL A 61 31.22 6.10 -12.33
C VAL A 61 29.85 6.67 -12.02
N ALA A 62 28.81 5.92 -12.37
CA ALA A 62 27.46 6.22 -11.96
C ALA A 62 27.46 6.16 -10.42
N THR A 63 27.79 7.29 -9.79
CA THR A 63 27.74 7.50 -8.34
C THR A 63 26.30 7.60 -7.84
N SER A 64 25.34 7.28 -8.70
CA SER A 64 23.89 7.22 -8.47
C SER A 64 23.46 6.07 -7.54
N ALA A 65 24.37 5.50 -6.75
CA ALA A 65 23.97 4.58 -5.69
C ALA A 65 23.14 5.36 -4.66
N PRO A 66 21.94 4.88 -4.28
CA PRO A 66 21.16 5.50 -3.21
C PRO A 66 21.99 5.61 -1.93
N PRO A 67 21.89 6.71 -1.17
CA PRO A 67 22.56 6.83 0.12
C PRO A 67 22.17 5.67 1.03
N ALA A 68 23.17 5.04 1.66
CA ALA A 68 22.96 3.93 2.57
C ALA A 68 21.92 4.30 3.64
N MET A 69 21.02 3.36 3.94
CA MET A 69 19.96 3.57 4.91
C MET A 69 20.56 3.73 6.32
N PRO A 70 20.30 4.84 7.03
CA PRO A 70 20.78 5.02 8.38
C PRO A 70 20.20 3.95 9.31
N GLY A 71 21.00 3.50 10.28
CA GLY A 71 20.57 2.50 11.26
C GLY A 71 19.25 2.87 11.96
N ALA A 72 19.05 4.14 12.28
CA ALA A 72 17.79 4.63 12.85
C ALA A 72 16.56 4.31 11.97
N VAL A 73 16.64 4.50 10.65
CA VAL A 73 15.51 4.21 9.76
C VAL A 73 15.28 2.70 9.66
N SER A 74 16.36 1.91 9.59
CA SER A 74 16.29 0.45 9.60
C SER A 74 15.64 -0.06 10.89
N THR A 75 16.09 0.39 12.06
CA THR A 75 15.50 0.04 13.36
C THR A 75 14.03 0.43 13.44
N GLY A 76 13.67 1.65 13.01
CA GLY A 76 12.29 2.10 13.01
C GLY A 76 11.39 1.22 12.15
N ILE A 77 11.86 0.79 10.98
CA ILE A 77 11.14 -0.15 10.11
C ILE A 77 11.04 -1.54 10.74
N SER A 78 12.12 -2.06 11.32
CA SER A 78 12.09 -3.36 12.00
C SER A 78 11.10 -3.39 13.16
N LEU A 79 11.00 -2.30 13.94
CA LEU A 79 10.00 -2.15 15.00
C LEU A 79 8.57 -2.16 14.43
N TRP A 80 8.35 -1.46 13.31
CA TRP A 80 7.06 -1.48 12.61
C TRP A 80 6.69 -2.87 12.08
N VAL A 81 7.65 -3.60 11.49
CA VAL A 81 7.43 -4.97 11.03
C VAL A 81 7.13 -5.90 12.20
N GLY A 82 7.85 -5.76 13.32
CA GLY A 82 7.58 -6.50 14.55
C GLY A 82 6.18 -6.22 15.11
N SER A 83 5.75 -4.95 15.08
CA SER A 83 4.39 -4.56 15.41
C SER A 83 3.35 -5.24 14.51
N LEU A 84 3.58 -5.27 13.19
CA LEU A 84 2.66 -5.95 12.25
C LEU A 84 2.57 -7.46 12.50
N ALA A 85 3.67 -8.10 12.87
CA ALA A 85 3.68 -9.50 13.26
C ALA A 85 2.89 -9.74 14.56
N ALA A 86 3.08 -8.89 15.57
CA ALA A 86 2.31 -8.95 16.81
C ALA A 86 0.80 -8.75 16.56
N GLY A 87 0.44 -7.81 15.69
CA GLY A 87 -0.97 -7.61 15.30
C GLY A 87 -1.56 -8.77 14.52
N LEU A 88 -0.77 -9.44 13.69
CA LEU A 88 -1.22 -10.65 13.00
C LEU A 88 -1.47 -11.81 13.97
N LEU A 89 -0.63 -11.96 15.00
CA LEU A 89 -0.84 -12.95 16.06
C LEU A 89 -2.12 -12.65 16.85
N ALA A 90 -2.35 -11.39 17.22
CA ALA A 90 -3.58 -10.95 17.88
C ALA A 90 -4.82 -11.23 17.00
N ALA A 91 -4.77 -10.85 15.72
CA ALA A 91 -5.82 -11.11 14.75
C ALA A 91 -6.11 -12.62 14.60
N GLY A 92 -5.07 -13.46 14.51
CA GLY A 92 -5.21 -14.91 14.45
C GLY A 92 -5.90 -15.49 15.68
N SER A 93 -5.60 -14.95 16.86
CA SER A 93 -6.27 -15.34 18.12
C SER A 93 -7.77 -14.95 18.11
N ILE A 94 -8.12 -13.78 17.57
CA ILE A 94 -9.51 -13.33 17.44
C ILE A 94 -10.27 -14.24 16.48
N VAL A 95 -9.70 -14.56 15.31
CA VAL A 95 -10.32 -15.46 14.33
C VAL A 95 -10.56 -16.84 14.93
N ARG A 96 -9.63 -17.36 15.74
CA ARG A 96 -9.83 -18.62 16.47
C ARG A 96 -10.99 -18.54 17.47
N SER A 97 -11.24 -17.37 18.04
CA SER A 97 -12.31 -17.12 19.03
C SER A 97 -13.65 -16.71 18.39
N GLN A 98 -13.74 -16.73 17.07
CA GLN A 98 -14.90 -16.28 16.29
C GLN A 98 -16.23 -16.96 16.67
N PRO A 99 -16.30 -18.28 16.93
CA PRO A 99 -17.57 -18.92 17.33
C PRO A 99 -18.13 -18.35 18.64
N ALA A 100 -17.27 -18.18 19.65
CA ALA A 100 -17.68 -17.64 20.95
C ALA A 100 -18.13 -16.17 20.86
N LEU A 101 -17.49 -15.38 20.00
CA LEU A 101 -17.91 -14.01 19.73
C LEU A 101 -19.29 -13.97 19.04
N ARG A 102 -19.51 -14.84 18.05
CA ARG A 102 -20.80 -14.94 17.36
C ARG A 102 -21.94 -15.27 18.33
N ASP A 103 -21.72 -16.22 19.24
CA ASP A 103 -22.73 -16.64 20.22
C ASP A 103 -23.04 -15.52 21.21
N ARG A 104 -22.02 -14.79 21.69
CA ARG A 104 -22.24 -13.59 22.53
C ARG A 104 -23.03 -12.50 21.82
N PHE A 105 -22.69 -12.19 20.57
CA PHE A 105 -23.44 -11.20 19.78
C PHE A 105 -24.89 -11.64 19.53
N ALA A 106 -25.12 -12.92 19.24
CA ALA A 106 -26.47 -13.44 19.06
C ALA A 106 -27.30 -13.33 20.34
N ALA A 107 -26.71 -13.63 21.50
CA ALA A 107 -27.36 -13.47 22.80
C ALA A 107 -27.73 -12.00 23.07
N GLU A 108 -26.80 -11.08 22.84
CA GLU A 108 -27.00 -9.64 23.03
C GLU A 108 -28.09 -9.06 22.11
N VAL A 109 -28.16 -9.54 20.86
CA VAL A 109 -29.21 -9.15 19.90
C VAL A 109 -30.57 -9.65 20.36
N LEU A 110 -30.66 -10.91 20.82
CA LEU A 110 -31.92 -11.47 21.34
C LEU A 110 -32.38 -10.81 22.63
N GLU A 111 -31.46 -10.34 23.47
CA GLU A 111 -31.78 -9.56 24.67
C GLU A 111 -32.36 -8.19 24.31
N ARG A 112 -31.79 -7.50 23.31
CA ARG A 112 -32.30 -6.19 22.84
C ARG A 112 -33.55 -6.29 21.98
N ASP A 113 -33.69 -7.35 21.19
CA ASP A 113 -34.84 -7.62 20.34
C ASP A 113 -35.28 -9.09 20.43
N PRO A 114 -36.19 -9.41 21.37
CA PRO A 114 -36.71 -10.76 21.56
C PRO A 114 -37.57 -11.27 20.40
N THR A 115 -37.96 -10.40 19.46
CA THR A 115 -38.80 -10.79 18.31
C THR A 115 -37.97 -11.40 17.17
N THR A 116 -36.66 -11.20 17.20
CA THR A 116 -35.72 -11.75 16.22
C THR A 116 -35.49 -13.26 16.45
N THR A 117 -35.29 -14.01 15.36
CA THR A 117 -34.94 -15.44 15.45
C THR A 117 -33.45 -15.64 15.67
N LEU A 118 -33.06 -16.70 16.40
CA LEU A 118 -31.66 -17.05 16.64
C LEU A 118 -30.86 -17.20 15.33
N GLY A 119 -31.46 -17.79 14.30
CA GLY A 119 -30.82 -17.96 12.99
C GLY A 119 -30.48 -16.62 12.33
N THR A 120 -31.42 -15.68 12.34
CA THR A 120 -31.20 -14.32 11.81
C THR A 120 -30.12 -13.58 12.59
N ALA A 121 -30.15 -13.65 13.93
CA ALA A 121 -29.13 -13.03 14.79
C ALA A 121 -27.73 -13.62 14.52
N GLN A 122 -27.64 -14.94 14.37
CA GLN A 122 -26.39 -15.64 14.06
C GLN A 122 -25.85 -15.31 12.66
N ASP A 123 -26.70 -15.14 11.65
CA ASP A 123 -26.29 -14.75 10.31
C ASP A 123 -25.78 -13.31 10.27
N ALA A 124 -26.50 -12.38 10.92
CA ALA A 124 -26.07 -11.00 11.07
C ALA A 124 -24.72 -10.91 11.81
N ALA A 125 -24.56 -11.66 12.91
CA ALA A 125 -23.30 -11.74 13.65
C ALA A 125 -22.14 -12.28 12.78
N SER A 126 -22.41 -13.28 11.94
CA SER A 126 -21.40 -13.83 11.02
C SER A 126 -20.91 -12.78 10.01
N VAL A 127 -21.84 -12.06 9.37
CA VAL A 127 -21.53 -10.97 8.43
C VAL A 127 -20.73 -9.87 9.12
N LEU A 128 -21.16 -9.44 10.32
CA LEU A 128 -20.47 -8.41 11.09
C LEU A 128 -19.03 -8.82 11.41
N VAL A 129 -18.81 -10.07 11.84
CA VAL A 129 -17.46 -10.55 12.12
C VAL A 129 -16.58 -10.55 10.87
N TRP A 130 -17.09 -10.98 9.70
CA TRP A 130 -16.33 -10.91 8.45
C TRP A 130 -16.02 -9.48 8.01
N VAL A 131 -16.94 -8.54 8.22
CA VAL A 131 -16.70 -7.11 7.98
C VAL A 131 -15.58 -6.60 8.87
N LEU A 132 -15.58 -6.95 10.16
CA LEU A 132 -14.53 -6.56 11.11
C LEU A 132 -13.18 -7.17 10.74
N VAL A 133 -13.13 -8.47 10.41
CA VAL A 133 -11.91 -9.15 9.97
C VAL A 133 -11.38 -8.54 8.67
N GLY A 134 -12.24 -8.31 7.68
CA GLY A 134 -11.88 -7.66 6.42
C GLY A 134 -11.34 -6.24 6.62
N GLY A 135 -11.99 -5.46 7.49
CA GLY A 135 -11.51 -4.13 7.88
C GLY A 135 -10.13 -4.18 8.54
N LEU A 136 -9.90 -5.14 9.44
CA LEU A 136 -8.60 -5.34 10.09
C LEU A 136 -7.51 -5.70 9.08
N VAL A 137 -7.79 -6.61 8.14
CA VAL A 137 -6.87 -6.99 7.07
C VAL A 137 -6.56 -5.78 6.18
N LEU A 138 -7.55 -4.98 5.82
CA LEU A 138 -7.36 -3.77 5.03
C LEU A 138 -6.44 -2.76 5.75
N VAL A 139 -6.69 -2.49 7.03
CA VAL A 139 -5.84 -1.63 7.85
C VAL A 139 -4.41 -2.18 7.92
N TRP A 140 -4.25 -3.49 8.10
CA TRP A 140 -2.94 -4.14 8.11
C TRP A 140 -2.20 -3.97 6.78
N LEU A 141 -2.88 -4.14 5.64
CA LEU A 141 -2.31 -3.92 4.31
C LEU A 141 -1.88 -2.46 4.10
N VAL A 142 -2.69 -1.50 4.56
CA VAL A 142 -2.34 -0.07 4.51
C VAL A 142 -1.04 0.19 5.27
N HIS A 143 -0.89 -0.35 6.48
CA HIS A 143 0.35 -0.22 7.23
C HIS A 143 1.54 -0.86 6.50
N LEU A 144 1.37 -2.07 5.97
CA LEU A 144 2.42 -2.75 5.22
C LEU A 144 2.89 -1.92 4.01
N VAL A 145 1.95 -1.39 3.23
CA VAL A 145 2.25 -0.51 2.10
C VAL A 145 3.00 0.73 2.56
N LEU A 146 2.59 1.36 3.66
CA LEU A 146 3.26 2.53 4.20
C LEU A 146 4.69 2.21 4.70
N VAL A 147 4.90 1.04 5.30
CA VAL A 147 6.25 0.55 5.69
C VAL A 147 7.13 0.38 4.45
N ILE A 148 6.63 -0.29 3.41
CA ILE A 148 7.34 -0.49 2.14
C ILE A 148 7.66 0.86 1.48
N ARG A 149 6.70 1.80 1.44
CA ARG A 149 6.91 3.15 0.89
C ARG A 149 7.94 3.95 1.67
N THR A 150 7.95 3.81 2.99
CA THR A 150 8.92 4.44 3.89
C THR A 150 10.32 3.87 3.66
N ALA A 151 10.44 2.54 3.49
CA ALA A 151 11.69 1.89 3.08
C ALA A 151 12.20 2.39 1.73
N GLY A 152 11.28 2.66 0.78
CA GLY A 152 11.57 3.24 -0.53
C GLY A 152 11.86 4.76 -0.53
N GLY A 153 12.03 5.39 0.64
CA GLY A 153 12.45 6.80 0.74
C GLY A 153 11.33 7.83 0.63
N HIS A 154 10.05 7.45 0.70
CA HIS A 154 8.94 8.40 0.63
C HIS A 154 8.72 9.08 1.99
N GLY A 155 9.29 10.26 2.17
CA GLY A 155 9.20 11.00 3.44
C GLY A 155 7.77 11.33 3.91
N GLY A 156 6.78 11.38 3.01
CA GLY A 156 5.38 11.53 3.39
C GLY A 156 4.78 10.29 4.07
N ALA A 157 5.20 9.09 3.63
CA ALA A 157 4.73 7.83 4.20
C ALA A 157 5.16 7.66 5.67
N ARG A 158 6.30 8.24 6.04
CA ARG A 158 6.79 8.32 7.43
C ARG A 158 5.77 8.98 8.36
N TRP A 159 5.25 10.14 7.97
CA TRP A 159 4.31 10.89 8.80
C TRP A 159 2.95 10.19 8.86
N ALA A 160 2.52 9.57 7.76
CA ALA A 160 1.34 8.72 7.77
C ALA A 160 1.50 7.55 8.76
N LEU A 161 2.65 6.85 8.77
CA LEU A 161 2.94 5.80 9.77
C LEU A 161 2.88 6.34 11.19
N VAL A 162 3.53 7.48 11.47
CA VAL A 162 3.53 8.07 12.83
C VAL A 162 2.11 8.36 13.30
N LEU A 163 1.30 9.01 12.47
CA LEU A 163 -0.10 9.31 12.80
C LEU A 163 -0.92 8.03 13.01
N LEU A 164 -0.73 7.04 12.12
CA LEU A 164 -1.46 5.78 12.19
C LEU A 164 -1.02 4.92 13.39
N GLY A 165 0.25 4.98 13.79
CA GLY A 165 0.78 4.36 14.99
C GLY A 165 0.22 4.97 16.27
N LEU A 166 0.10 6.30 16.32
CA LEU A 166 -0.56 7.01 17.42
C LEU A 166 -2.05 6.64 17.51
N LEU A 167 -2.75 6.66 16.37
CA LEU A 167 -4.16 6.31 16.31
C LEU A 167 -4.38 4.83 16.69
N GLY A 168 -3.51 3.94 16.22
CA GLY A 168 -3.51 2.52 16.57
C GLY A 168 -3.30 2.30 18.07
N ALA A 169 -2.34 3.00 18.68
CA ALA A 169 -2.12 2.92 20.12
C ALA A 169 -3.33 3.43 20.92
N ALA A 170 -3.91 4.57 20.53
CA ALA A 170 -5.14 5.08 21.16
C ALA A 170 -6.30 4.09 21.03
N THR A 171 -6.46 3.47 19.86
CA THR A 171 -7.47 2.43 19.61
C THR A 171 -7.26 1.22 20.51
N VAL A 172 -6.01 0.74 20.66
CA VAL A 172 -5.70 -0.38 21.55
C VAL A 172 -6.04 -0.05 23.00
N LEU A 173 -5.75 1.16 23.46
CA LEU A 173 -6.10 1.59 24.83
C LEU A 173 -7.62 1.62 25.05
N LEU A 174 -8.38 2.15 24.09
CA LEU A 174 -9.85 2.16 24.15
C LEU A 174 -10.43 0.74 24.14
N VAL A 175 -9.90 -0.13 23.29
CA VAL A 175 -10.32 -1.53 23.22
C VAL A 175 -9.99 -2.26 24.53
N GLN A 176 -8.84 -1.99 25.14
CA GLN A 176 -8.49 -2.57 26.44
C GLN A 176 -9.39 -2.08 27.57
N ASP A 177 -9.79 -0.81 27.57
CA ASP A 177 -10.70 -0.25 28.57
C ASP A 177 -12.09 -0.90 28.49
N VAL A 178 -12.62 -1.08 27.27
CA VAL A 178 -13.89 -1.76 27.03
C VAL A 178 -13.83 -3.26 27.36
N LEU A 179 -12.68 -3.90 27.14
CA LEU A 179 -12.48 -5.34 27.39
C LEU A 179 -11.94 -5.65 28.79
N ALA A 180 -11.70 -4.65 29.65
CA ALA A 180 -11.21 -4.84 31.00
C ALA A 180 -12.34 -5.35 31.92
N ASP A 181 -12.75 -6.58 31.69
CA ASP A 181 -13.65 -7.32 32.57
C ASP A 181 -12.79 -8.12 33.56
N PRO A 182 -12.89 -7.88 34.88
CA PRO A 182 -12.00 -8.48 35.89
C PRO A 182 -12.09 -10.01 35.97
N ASP A 183 -13.13 -10.63 35.40
CA ASP A 183 -13.43 -12.04 35.58
C ASP A 183 -12.96 -12.96 34.41
N VAL A 184 -12.21 -12.44 33.42
CA VAL A 184 -11.96 -13.16 32.16
C VAL A 184 -10.56 -13.80 32.05
N SER A 185 -10.54 -15.06 31.57
CA SER A 185 -9.42 -16.03 31.51
C SER A 185 -8.08 -15.59 30.85
N LEU A 186 -6.99 -16.30 31.21
CA LEU A 186 -5.62 -16.24 30.66
C LEU A 186 -5.45 -16.09 29.13
N VAL A 187 -6.43 -16.53 28.32
CA VAL A 187 -6.35 -16.37 26.84
C VAL A 187 -6.56 -14.90 26.45
N HIS A 188 -7.34 -14.14 27.21
CA HIS A 188 -7.45 -12.69 27.05
C HIS A 188 -6.14 -11.98 27.41
N ASP A 189 -5.36 -12.50 28.37
CA ASP A 189 -4.06 -11.94 28.71
C ASP A 189 -3.07 -12.02 27.54
N LEU A 190 -3.03 -13.15 26.81
CA LEU A 190 -2.14 -13.26 25.65
C LEU A 190 -2.50 -12.29 24.53
N ASN A 191 -3.78 -12.15 24.21
CA ASN A 191 -4.23 -11.19 23.19
C ASN A 191 -3.95 -9.75 23.62
N ARG A 192 -4.18 -9.43 24.90
CA ARG A 192 -3.88 -8.13 25.49
C ARG A 192 -2.40 -7.80 25.43
N VAL A 193 -1.54 -8.75 25.80
CA VAL A 193 -0.08 -8.61 25.72
C VAL A 193 0.37 -8.43 24.28
N ALA A 194 -0.18 -9.19 23.32
CA ALA A 194 0.14 -9.05 21.91
C ALA A 194 -0.25 -7.66 21.35
N LEU A 195 -1.45 -7.17 21.68
CA LEU A 195 -1.91 -5.83 21.28
C LEU A 195 -1.10 -4.72 21.94
N LEU A 196 -0.72 -4.88 23.21
CA LEU A 196 0.11 -3.91 23.91
C LEU A 196 1.54 -3.89 23.36
N ALA A 197 2.11 -5.07 23.09
CA ALA A 197 3.40 -5.20 22.42
C ALA A 197 3.37 -4.57 21.03
N GLN A 198 2.33 -4.83 20.23
CA GLN A 198 2.09 -4.17 18.95
C GLN A 198 2.09 -2.64 19.11
N ALA A 199 1.27 -2.10 20.01
CA ALA A 199 1.14 -0.66 20.21
C ALA A 199 2.47 -0.02 20.64
N VAL A 200 3.18 -0.63 21.58
CA VAL A 200 4.49 -0.16 22.05
C VAL A 200 5.53 -0.21 20.92
N LEU A 201 5.59 -1.30 20.15
CA LEU A 201 6.50 -1.42 19.00
C LEU A 201 6.19 -0.38 17.92
N ALA A 202 4.92 -0.16 17.59
CA ALA A 202 4.50 0.85 16.63
C ALA A 202 4.88 2.27 17.10
N LEU A 203 4.68 2.57 18.39
CA LEU A 203 5.05 3.86 18.98
C LEU A 203 6.56 4.07 18.97
N LEU A 204 7.34 3.09 19.42
CA LEU A 204 8.80 3.16 19.39
C LEU A 204 9.32 3.31 17.96
N GLY A 205 8.78 2.52 17.02
CA GLY A 205 9.09 2.65 15.59
C GLY A 205 8.77 4.05 15.06
N SER A 206 7.63 4.61 15.46
CA SER A 206 7.20 5.97 15.09
C SER A 206 8.12 7.05 15.65
N VAL A 207 8.51 6.95 16.92
CA VAL A 207 9.44 7.90 17.56
C VAL A 207 10.81 7.87 16.89
N VAL A 208 11.34 6.66 16.64
CA VAL A 208 12.62 6.47 15.95
C VAL A 208 12.55 7.03 14.53
N LEU A 209 11.46 6.78 13.80
CA LEU A 209 11.28 7.34 12.46
C LEU A 209 11.09 8.85 12.46
N ALA A 210 10.48 9.43 13.49
CA ALA A 210 10.28 10.87 13.62
C ALA A 210 11.60 11.63 13.88
N ALA A 211 12.62 10.95 14.41
CA ALA A 211 13.88 11.54 14.83
C ALA A 211 14.61 12.33 13.71
N PRO A 212 15.42 13.36 14.06
CA PRO A 212 16.15 14.17 13.09
C PRO A 212 17.07 13.39 12.12
N PRO A 213 17.80 12.32 12.55
CA PRO A 213 18.66 11.55 11.64
C PRO A 213 17.89 10.91 10.48
N ALA A 214 16.68 10.39 10.75
CA ALA A 214 15.82 9.84 9.73
C ALA A 214 15.35 10.95 8.76
N GLY A 215 14.99 12.12 9.30
CA GLY A 215 14.57 13.27 8.50
C GLY A 215 15.63 13.72 7.49
N ARG A 216 16.89 13.82 7.92
CA ARG A 216 18.02 14.21 7.05
C ARG A 216 18.17 13.26 5.86
N TRP A 217 18.03 11.95 6.07
CA TRP A 217 18.11 10.96 5.00
C TRP A 217 16.98 11.09 3.97
N PHE A 218 15.73 11.29 4.42
CA PHE A 218 14.62 11.52 3.50
C PHE A 218 14.76 12.84 2.72
N THR A 219 15.29 13.89 3.34
CA THR A 219 15.56 15.16 2.66
C THR A 219 16.66 15.00 1.61
N GLU A 220 17.74 14.29 1.93
CA GLU A 220 18.82 14.00 0.97
C GLU A 220 18.32 13.19 -0.23
N LEU A 221 17.53 12.14 0.02
CA LEU A 221 16.90 11.36 -1.05
C LEU A 221 15.99 12.21 -1.94
N ARG A 222 15.25 13.16 -1.37
CA ARG A 222 14.38 14.07 -2.13
C ARG A 222 15.19 15.01 -3.00
N ARG A 223 16.35 15.50 -2.54
CA ARG A 223 17.22 16.39 -3.32
C ARG A 223 17.84 15.71 -4.54
N ARG A 224 17.97 14.38 -4.51
CA ARG A 224 18.55 13.56 -5.60
C ARG A 224 17.54 13.10 -6.65
N ARG A 225 16.24 13.26 -6.39
CA ARG A 225 15.16 12.96 -7.34
C ARG A 225 14.73 14.24 -8.05
#